data_AF-A0AA38UAN6-F1
#
_entry.id   AF-A0AA38UAN6-F1
#
_cell.length_a   1.000
_cell.length_b   1.000
_cell.length_c   1.000
_cell.angle_alpha   90.00
_cell.angle_beta   90.00
_cell.angle_gamma   90.00
#
_symmetry.space_group_name_H-M   'P 1'
#
loop_
_entity.id
_entity.type
_entity.pdbx_description
1 polymer ?
#
loop_
_entity_poly.entity_id
_entity_poly.type
_entity_poly.pdbx_seq_one_letter_code
_entity_poly.pdbx_strand_id
1 'polypeptide(L)'
;MMNESLNTLEHILQRLSEGQDSGQGAFAGNDRLDEEIKQIHKDLEAIRKNQTDGVEEIDLLMKKFLEETAEAKLKDEVNQEIERGLDGLVRDEVQAYLQDKISPKMQEQFEQRKKELEKAHRELHNSESKRLNSLLSERNINEPLHTIYNAQDKISEHFPKTLKDLVAYDADTLQALIKEYGIDSPDNTTKRGNLNRFMVFCGLQLSLIANGKITQDRTPQKPTK
;
A
#
# COMPACT_ATOMS: atom_id res chain seq x y z
N MET A 1 -28.72 42.74 -9.14
CA MET A 1 -27.84 43.68 -8.41
C MET A 1 -27.08 44.65 -9.32
N MET A 2 -26.44 44.25 -10.44
CA MET A 2 -25.75 45.24 -11.31
C MET A 2 -26.68 46.08 -12.22
N ASN A 3 -27.78 45.50 -12.72
CA ASN A 3 -28.78 46.23 -13.53
C ASN A 3 -29.44 47.38 -12.78
N GLU A 4 -29.58 47.26 -11.46
CA GLU A 4 -30.10 48.34 -10.60
C GLU A 4 -29.12 49.51 -10.55
N SER A 5 -27.80 49.25 -10.49
CA SER A 5 -26.80 50.31 -10.44
C SER A 5 -26.68 51.11 -11.75
N LEU A 6 -26.91 50.44 -12.89
CA LEU A 6 -26.90 51.08 -14.21
C LEU A 6 -28.15 51.95 -14.41
N ASN A 7 -29.32 51.46 -14.00
CA ASN A 7 -30.55 52.25 -14.02
C ASN A 7 -30.45 53.48 -13.08
N THR A 8 -29.76 53.37 -11.94
CA THR A 8 -29.52 54.52 -11.06
C THR A 8 -28.55 55.53 -11.67
N LEU A 9 -27.54 55.07 -12.42
CA LEU A 9 -26.59 55.95 -13.11
C LEU A 9 -27.28 56.73 -14.24
N GLU A 10 -28.15 56.05 -14.99
CA GLU A 10 -28.98 56.63 -16.05
C GLU A 10 -29.93 57.71 -15.50
N HIS A 11 -30.59 57.43 -14.37
CA HIS A 11 -31.40 58.42 -13.67
C HIS A 11 -30.59 59.61 -13.14
N ILE A 12 -29.33 59.42 -12.73
CA ILE A 12 -28.47 60.51 -12.27
C ILE A 12 -28.00 61.38 -13.44
N LEU A 13 -27.62 60.78 -14.56
CA LEU A 13 -27.18 61.50 -15.76
C LEU A 13 -28.33 62.28 -16.41
N GLN A 14 -29.52 61.68 -16.50
CA GLN A 14 -30.70 62.37 -17.02
C GLN A 14 -31.10 63.57 -16.14
N ARG A 15 -30.97 63.42 -14.82
CA ARG A 15 -31.23 64.51 -13.87
C ARG A 15 -30.17 65.60 -13.92
N LEU A 16 -28.95 65.28 -14.33
CA LEU A 16 -27.87 66.25 -14.55
C LEU A 16 -28.13 67.07 -15.82
N SER A 17 -28.58 66.42 -16.90
CA SER A 17 -28.96 67.06 -18.16
C SER A 17 -30.17 67.97 -17.99
N GLU A 18 -31.20 67.53 -17.27
CA GLU A 18 -32.42 68.33 -17.02
C GLU A 18 -32.18 69.48 -16.02
N GLY A 19 -31.17 69.38 -15.15
CA GLY A 19 -30.84 70.41 -14.16
C GLY A 19 -30.03 71.61 -14.70
N GLN A 20 -29.50 71.53 -15.93
CA GLN A 20 -28.58 72.52 -16.48
C GLN A 20 -29.26 73.63 -17.31
N ASP A 21 -30.56 73.50 -17.60
CA ASP A 21 -31.32 74.43 -18.48
C ASP A 21 -31.85 75.69 -17.75
N SER A 22 -31.48 75.93 -16.49
CA SER A 22 -32.05 77.01 -15.65
C SER A 22 -31.09 78.12 -15.22
N GLY A 23 -29.88 78.23 -15.80
CA GLY A 23 -28.89 79.24 -15.39
C GLY A 23 -28.24 80.00 -16.54
N GLN A 24 -28.68 81.26 -16.77
CA GLN A 24 -28.00 82.21 -17.65
C GLN A 24 -26.57 82.51 -17.15
N GLY A 25 -25.56 82.24 -17.98
CA GLY A 25 -24.24 82.88 -17.84
C GLY A 25 -23.03 82.00 -18.20
N ALA A 26 -22.57 82.19 -19.43
CA ALA A 26 -21.17 82.07 -19.87
C ALA A 26 -20.62 80.73 -20.42
N PHE A 27 -19.86 80.91 -21.51
CA PHE A 27 -18.83 80.07 -22.11
C PHE A 27 -19.20 78.94 -23.08
N ALA A 28 -18.56 79.01 -24.25
CA ALA A 28 -18.49 78.07 -25.37
C ALA A 28 -17.89 76.68 -25.02
N GLY A 29 -18.21 76.15 -23.83
CA GLY A 29 -17.83 74.82 -23.35
C GLY A 29 -18.99 73.83 -23.28
N ASN A 30 -20.24 74.27 -23.40
CA ASN A 30 -21.43 73.39 -23.30
C ASN A 30 -21.63 72.47 -24.52
N ASP A 31 -21.32 72.91 -25.74
CA ASP A 31 -21.43 72.04 -26.93
C ASP A 31 -20.53 70.80 -26.84
N ARG A 32 -19.34 70.94 -26.23
CA ARG A 32 -18.43 69.80 -25.99
C ARG A 32 -18.97 68.84 -24.94
N LEU A 33 -19.60 69.35 -23.89
CA LEU A 33 -20.20 68.53 -22.84
C LEU A 33 -21.41 67.76 -23.37
N ASP A 34 -22.23 68.38 -24.22
CA ASP A 34 -23.38 67.70 -24.85
C ASP A 34 -22.95 66.63 -25.87
N GLU A 35 -21.87 66.86 -26.62
CA GLU A 35 -21.25 65.83 -27.47
C GLU A 35 -20.67 64.68 -26.64
N GLU A 36 -20.00 64.97 -25.52
CA GLU A 36 -19.48 63.95 -24.60
C GLU A 36 -20.61 63.13 -23.94
N ILE A 37 -21.72 63.75 -23.54
CA ILE A 37 -22.89 63.05 -22.99
C ILE A 37 -23.53 62.14 -24.04
N LYS A 38 -23.68 62.61 -25.28
CA LYS A 38 -24.18 61.77 -26.40
C LYS A 38 -23.25 60.59 -26.70
N GLN A 39 -21.94 60.83 -26.63
CA GLN A 39 -20.94 59.79 -26.84
C GLN A 39 -21.00 58.75 -25.71
N ILE A 40 -21.14 59.19 -24.45
CA ILE A 40 -21.32 58.31 -23.29
C ILE A 40 -22.60 57.46 -23.42
N HIS A 41 -23.73 58.05 -23.85
CA HIS A 41 -24.97 57.29 -24.07
C HIS A 41 -24.80 56.21 -25.15
N LYS A 42 -24.15 56.57 -26.26
CA LYS A 42 -23.87 55.63 -27.35
C LYS A 42 -22.93 54.51 -26.90
N ASP A 43 -21.93 54.83 -26.09
CA ASP A 43 -21.00 53.86 -25.54
C ASP A 43 -21.71 52.97 -24.50
N LEU A 44 -22.64 53.51 -23.70
CA LEU A 44 -23.48 52.75 -22.76
C LEU A 44 -24.42 51.78 -23.47
N GLU A 45 -25.06 52.20 -24.57
CA GLU A 45 -25.88 51.31 -25.40
C GLU A 45 -25.05 50.21 -26.05
N ALA A 46 -23.85 50.54 -26.55
CA ALA A 46 -22.92 49.57 -27.11
C ALA A 46 -22.45 48.56 -26.05
N ILE A 47 -22.13 49.02 -24.84
CA ILE A 47 -21.77 48.17 -23.70
C ILE A 47 -22.96 47.29 -23.31
N ARG A 48 -24.17 47.84 -23.22
CA ARG A 48 -25.38 47.09 -22.86
C ARG A 48 -25.66 45.99 -23.88
N LYS A 49 -25.55 46.31 -25.17
CA LYS A 49 -25.72 45.36 -26.27
C LYS A 49 -24.67 44.24 -26.19
N ASN A 50 -23.40 44.60 -26.07
CA ASN A 50 -22.31 43.63 -25.93
C ASN A 50 -22.45 42.76 -24.66
N GLN A 51 -23.03 43.31 -23.59
CA GLN A 51 -23.32 42.56 -22.37
C GLN A 51 -24.49 41.58 -22.56
N THR A 52 -25.58 41.98 -23.22
CA THR A 52 -26.66 41.03 -23.56
C THR A 52 -26.16 39.92 -24.47
N ASP A 53 -25.39 40.25 -25.50
CA ASP A 53 -24.82 39.26 -26.44
C ASP A 53 -23.86 38.31 -25.70
N GLY A 54 -23.03 38.82 -24.79
CA GLY A 54 -22.13 38.02 -23.97
C GLY A 54 -22.86 37.12 -22.96
N VAL A 55 -23.98 37.57 -22.40
CA VAL A 55 -24.81 36.73 -21.50
C VAL A 55 -25.48 35.61 -22.29
N GLU A 56 -25.98 35.89 -23.49
CA GLU A 56 -26.60 34.88 -24.35
C GLU A 56 -25.59 33.82 -24.83
N GLU A 57 -24.37 34.23 -25.16
CA GLU A 57 -23.28 33.33 -25.50
C GLU A 57 -22.90 32.42 -24.32
N ILE A 58 -22.80 32.97 -23.11
CA ILE A 58 -22.54 32.19 -21.89
C ILE A 58 -23.66 31.19 -21.65
N ASP A 59 -24.93 31.58 -21.84
CA ASP A 59 -26.08 30.69 -21.61
C ASP A 59 -26.10 29.52 -22.61
N LEU A 60 -25.78 29.78 -23.88
CA LEU A 60 -25.60 28.75 -24.91
C LEU A 60 -24.43 27.80 -24.58
N LEU A 61 -23.30 28.35 -24.15
CA LEU A 61 -22.13 27.55 -23.78
C LEU A 61 -22.41 26.69 -22.55
N MET A 62 -23.09 27.25 -21.55
CA MET A 62 -23.52 26.54 -20.34
C MET A 62 -24.48 25.41 -20.70
N LYS A 63 -25.47 25.66 -21.55
CA LYS A 63 -26.44 24.65 -21.95
C LYS A 63 -25.79 23.48 -22.69
N LYS A 64 -24.90 23.79 -23.64
CA LYS A 64 -24.13 22.78 -24.38
C LYS A 64 -23.21 21.99 -23.46
N PHE A 65 -22.50 22.67 -22.56
CA PHE A 65 -21.63 22.02 -21.58
C PHE A 65 -22.44 21.13 -20.63
N LEU A 66 -23.64 21.58 -20.22
CA LEU A 66 -24.52 20.79 -19.36
C LEU A 66 -25.02 19.54 -20.09
N GLU A 67 -25.46 19.66 -21.34
CA GLU A 67 -25.94 18.53 -22.14
C GLU A 67 -24.82 17.50 -22.38
N GLU A 68 -23.65 17.93 -22.85
CA GLU A 68 -22.51 17.04 -23.11
C GLU A 68 -21.96 16.40 -21.82
N THR A 69 -21.85 17.19 -20.74
CA THR A 69 -21.29 16.70 -19.47
C THR A 69 -22.30 15.83 -18.72
N ALA A 70 -23.59 16.17 -18.74
CA ALA A 70 -24.62 15.35 -18.12
C ALA A 70 -24.76 14.01 -18.85
N GLU A 71 -24.80 14.02 -20.19
CA GLU A 71 -24.89 12.78 -20.97
C GLU A 71 -23.67 11.89 -20.75
N ALA A 72 -22.46 12.46 -20.76
CA ALA A 72 -21.23 11.71 -20.53
C ALA A 72 -21.16 11.12 -19.12
N LYS A 73 -21.52 11.90 -18.09
CA LYS A 73 -21.53 11.42 -16.70
C LYS A 73 -22.56 10.33 -16.47
N LEU A 74 -23.76 10.48 -17.04
CA LEU A 74 -24.85 9.53 -16.87
C LEU A 74 -24.55 8.20 -17.60
N LYS A 75 -23.90 8.27 -18.77
CA LYS A 75 -23.37 7.08 -19.46
C LYS A 75 -22.27 6.39 -18.65
N ASP A 76 -21.35 7.15 -18.06
CA ASP A 76 -20.27 6.58 -17.25
C ASP A 76 -20.82 5.92 -15.97
N GLU A 77 -21.76 6.57 -15.30
CA GLU A 77 -22.41 6.04 -14.10
C GLU A 77 -23.18 4.75 -14.39
N VAL A 78 -23.96 4.72 -15.47
CA VAL A 78 -24.69 3.52 -15.91
C VAL A 78 -23.73 2.39 -16.29
N ASN A 79 -22.64 2.68 -17.01
CA ASN A 79 -21.66 1.67 -17.37
C ASN A 79 -20.97 1.08 -16.13
N GLN A 80 -20.60 1.92 -15.16
CA GLN A 80 -20.03 1.45 -13.90
C GLN A 80 -21.01 0.59 -13.10
N GLU A 81 -22.30 0.93 -13.11
CA GLU A 81 -23.32 0.13 -12.44
C GLU A 81 -23.54 -1.22 -13.14
N ILE A 82 -23.54 -1.23 -14.49
CA ILE A 82 -23.60 -2.46 -15.29
C ILE A 82 -22.37 -3.33 -15.04
N GLU A 83 -21.15 -2.77 -15.06
CA GLU A 83 -19.91 -3.50 -14.80
C GLU A 83 -19.92 -4.13 -13.40
N ARG A 84 -20.34 -3.38 -12.38
CA ARG A 84 -20.48 -3.92 -11.01
C ARG A 84 -21.53 -5.03 -10.93
N GLY A 85 -22.65 -4.88 -11.61
CA GLY A 85 -23.69 -5.91 -11.67
C GLY A 85 -23.22 -7.17 -12.40
N LEU A 86 -22.49 -6.99 -13.50
CA LEU A 86 -21.97 -8.07 -14.33
C LEU A 86 -20.86 -8.84 -13.62
N ASP A 87 -19.95 -8.18 -12.91
CA ASP A 87 -18.93 -8.85 -12.09
C ASP A 87 -19.54 -9.72 -10.99
N GLY A 88 -20.64 -9.26 -10.38
CA GLY A 88 -21.40 -10.05 -9.41
C GLY A 88 -22.01 -11.29 -10.05
N LEU A 89 -22.76 -11.10 -11.14
CA LEU A 89 -23.41 -12.19 -11.89
C LEU A 89 -22.41 -13.21 -12.43
N VAL A 90 -21.28 -12.76 -12.99
CA VAL A 90 -20.23 -13.65 -13.50
C VAL A 90 -19.61 -14.44 -12.36
N ARG A 91 -19.35 -13.82 -11.21
CA ARG A 91 -18.83 -14.54 -10.04
C ARG A 91 -19.78 -15.63 -9.58
N ASP A 92 -21.07 -15.33 -9.48
CA ASP A 92 -22.07 -16.27 -9.01
C ASP A 92 -22.27 -17.43 -10.01
N GLU A 93 -22.33 -17.13 -11.30
CA GLU A 93 -22.47 -18.13 -12.37
C GLU A 93 -21.21 -18.99 -12.48
N VAL A 94 -20.02 -18.39 -12.39
CA VAL A 94 -18.75 -19.12 -12.38
C VAL A 94 -18.66 -19.99 -11.14
N GLN A 95 -19.09 -19.52 -9.97
CA GLN A 95 -19.10 -20.32 -8.75
C GLN A 95 -20.07 -21.51 -8.88
N ALA A 96 -21.27 -21.30 -9.40
CA ALA A 96 -22.24 -22.37 -9.66
C ALA A 96 -21.68 -23.39 -10.67
N TYR A 97 -21.06 -22.90 -11.74
CA TYR A 97 -20.44 -23.75 -12.76
C TYR A 97 -19.25 -24.54 -12.23
N LEU A 98 -18.41 -23.93 -11.39
CA LEU A 98 -17.29 -24.58 -10.72
C LEU A 98 -17.79 -25.65 -9.73
N GLN A 99 -18.90 -25.41 -9.02
CA GLN A 99 -19.50 -26.43 -8.14
C GLN A 99 -20.10 -27.60 -8.92
N ASP A 100 -20.72 -27.35 -10.07
CA ASP A 100 -21.29 -28.39 -10.95
C ASP A 100 -20.20 -29.23 -11.63
N LYS A 101 -19.14 -28.59 -12.13
CA LYS A 101 -18.10 -29.25 -12.94
C LYS A 101 -16.94 -29.79 -12.11
N ILE A 102 -16.57 -29.14 -11.01
CA ILE A 102 -15.53 -29.66 -10.12
C ILE A 102 -16.19 -30.67 -9.19
N SER A 103 -16.14 -31.94 -9.61
CA SER A 103 -16.58 -33.05 -8.77
C SER A 103 -15.93 -32.95 -7.38
N PRO A 104 -16.66 -33.25 -6.29
CA PRO A 104 -16.14 -33.14 -4.92
C PRO A 104 -14.86 -33.98 -4.73
N LYS A 105 -14.75 -35.11 -5.46
CA LYS A 105 -13.55 -35.95 -5.51
C LYS A 105 -12.30 -35.21 -6.03
N MET A 106 -12.44 -34.30 -6.98
CA MET A 106 -11.32 -33.52 -7.51
C MET A 106 -10.90 -32.43 -6.53
N GLN A 107 -11.84 -31.82 -5.80
CA GLN A 107 -11.53 -30.87 -4.73
C GLN A 107 -10.76 -31.55 -3.60
N GLU A 108 -11.19 -32.75 -3.18
CA GLU A 108 -10.49 -33.55 -2.19
C GLU A 108 -9.07 -33.94 -2.65
N GLN A 109 -8.92 -34.34 -3.91
CA GLN A 109 -7.59 -34.62 -4.47
C GLN A 109 -6.70 -33.39 -4.52
N PHE A 110 -7.25 -32.22 -4.84
CA PHE A 110 -6.50 -30.97 -4.86
C PHE A 110 -6.06 -30.56 -3.44
N GLU A 111 -6.97 -30.62 -2.48
CA GLU A 111 -6.69 -30.44 -1.04
C GLU A 111 -5.57 -31.38 -0.56
N GLN A 112 -5.66 -32.66 -0.92
CA GLN A 112 -4.67 -33.66 -0.54
C GLN A 112 -3.30 -33.37 -1.18
N ARG A 113 -3.27 -33.12 -2.49
CA ARG A 113 -2.05 -32.75 -3.23
C ARG A 113 -1.40 -31.49 -2.67
N LYS A 114 -2.21 -30.49 -2.30
CA LYS A 114 -1.75 -29.26 -1.67
C LYS A 114 -1.07 -29.57 -0.33
N LYS A 115 -1.69 -30.38 0.52
CA LYS A 115 -1.10 -30.83 1.80
C LYS A 115 0.20 -31.60 1.59
N GLU A 116 0.25 -32.47 0.59
CA GLU A 116 1.46 -33.22 0.23
C GLU A 116 2.59 -32.28 -0.24
N LEU A 117 2.27 -31.28 -1.07
CA LEU A 117 3.25 -30.31 -1.56
C LEU A 117 3.77 -29.42 -0.44
N GLU A 118 2.90 -28.96 0.46
CA GLU A 118 3.32 -28.20 1.64
C GLU A 118 4.24 -29.04 2.55
N LYS A 119 3.94 -30.33 2.74
CA LYS A 119 4.82 -31.27 3.47
C LYS A 119 6.18 -31.41 2.79
N ALA A 120 6.19 -31.60 1.47
CA ALA A 120 7.43 -31.71 0.69
C ALA A 120 8.27 -30.43 0.74
N HIS A 121 7.62 -29.26 0.68
CA HIS A 121 8.30 -27.97 0.82
C HIS A 121 8.96 -27.81 2.19
N ARG A 122 8.28 -28.24 3.26
CA ARG A 122 8.84 -28.23 4.62
C ARG A 122 9.99 -29.22 4.79
N GLU A 123 9.86 -30.43 4.24
CA GLU A 123 10.94 -31.42 4.24
C GLU A 123 12.17 -30.92 3.47
N LEU A 124 11.94 -30.25 2.33
CA LEU A 124 13.00 -29.62 1.56
C LEU A 124 13.68 -28.49 2.35
N HIS A 125 12.89 -27.60 2.97
CA HIS A 125 13.43 -26.55 3.83
C HIS A 125 14.26 -27.13 4.97
N ASN A 126 13.76 -28.16 5.66
CA ASN A 126 14.49 -28.83 6.73
C ASN A 126 15.79 -29.46 6.23
N SER A 127 15.78 -30.09 5.05
CA SER A 127 16.97 -30.67 4.42
C SER A 127 18.00 -29.59 4.04
N GLU A 128 17.54 -28.48 3.45
CA GLU A 128 18.40 -27.36 3.09
C GLU A 128 18.97 -26.65 4.32
N SER A 129 18.15 -26.37 5.34
CA SER A 129 18.59 -25.81 6.61
C SER A 129 19.62 -26.71 7.27
N LYS A 130 19.43 -28.04 7.28
CA LYS A 130 20.44 -28.99 7.80
C LYS A 130 21.73 -28.96 6.98
N ARG A 131 21.63 -28.87 5.65
CA ARG A 131 22.80 -28.75 4.76
C ARG A 131 23.58 -27.47 5.06
N LEU A 132 22.90 -26.33 5.21
CA LEU A 132 23.53 -25.04 5.52
C LEU A 132 24.13 -25.05 6.92
N ASN A 133 23.39 -25.58 7.91
CA ASN A 133 23.89 -25.74 9.27
C ASN A 133 25.12 -26.65 9.33
N SER A 134 25.21 -27.69 8.50
CA SER A 134 26.39 -28.57 8.46
C SER A 134 27.69 -27.88 8.03
N LEU A 135 27.59 -26.73 7.36
CA LEU A 135 28.74 -25.91 6.96
C LEU A 135 29.25 -25.04 8.12
N LEU A 136 28.43 -24.83 9.15
CA LEU A 136 28.83 -24.08 10.33
C LEU A 136 29.94 -24.82 11.07
N SER A 137 31.02 -24.10 11.34
CA SER A 137 32.23 -24.60 12.00
C SER A 137 32.62 -23.69 13.16
N GLU A 138 33.60 -24.10 13.98
CA GLU A 138 34.08 -23.32 15.15
C GLU A 138 34.47 -21.87 14.81
N ARG A 139 34.91 -21.61 13.56
CA ARG A 139 35.27 -20.27 13.06
C ARG A 139 34.06 -19.35 12.85
N ASN A 140 32.88 -19.93 12.65
CA ASN A 140 31.66 -19.23 12.23
C ASN A 140 30.54 -19.37 13.28
N ILE A 141 30.89 -19.50 14.56
CA ILE A 141 29.92 -19.71 15.66
C ILE A 141 28.89 -18.57 15.83
N ASN A 142 29.19 -17.39 15.28
CA ASN A 142 28.31 -16.21 15.30
C ASN A 142 27.37 -16.14 14.09
N GLU A 143 27.51 -17.04 13.10
CA GLU A 143 26.60 -17.10 11.95
C GLU A 143 25.22 -17.59 12.39
N PRO A 144 24.15 -17.15 11.70
CA PRO A 144 22.79 -17.51 12.05
C PRO A 144 22.54 -19.00 11.81
N LEU A 145 21.91 -19.66 12.77
CA LEU A 145 21.45 -21.03 12.61
C LEU A 145 20.16 -21.04 11.78
N HIS A 146 20.14 -21.82 10.71
CA HIS A 146 18.95 -21.95 9.88
C HIS A 146 17.88 -22.76 10.60
N THR A 147 16.65 -22.23 10.60
CA THR A 147 15.49 -22.79 11.29
C THR A 147 15.07 -24.12 10.70
N ILE A 148 14.53 -24.99 11.55
CA ILE A 148 14.01 -26.31 11.17
C ILE A 148 12.60 -26.41 11.75
N TYR A 149 11.65 -26.89 10.96
CA TYR A 149 10.29 -27.15 11.41
C TYR A 149 10.24 -28.43 12.26
N ASN A 150 9.48 -28.39 13.36
CA ASN A 150 9.20 -29.54 14.20
C ASN A 150 8.14 -30.48 13.57
N ALA A 151 7.79 -31.56 14.28
CA ALA A 151 6.78 -32.53 13.82
C ALA A 151 5.35 -31.96 13.75
N GLN A 152 5.11 -30.80 14.36
CA GLN A 152 3.86 -30.06 14.36
C GLN A 152 3.87 -28.89 13.36
N ASP A 153 4.81 -28.90 12.41
CA ASP A 153 4.97 -27.90 11.34
C ASP A 153 5.17 -26.45 11.85
N LYS A 154 5.71 -26.29 13.06
CA LYS A 154 6.03 -24.99 13.67
C LYS A 154 7.52 -24.88 13.98
N ILE A 155 8.00 -23.64 14.04
CA ILE A 155 9.32 -23.32 14.56
C ILE A 155 9.13 -23.01 16.05
N SER A 156 9.93 -23.64 16.90
CA SER A 156 9.91 -23.36 18.35
C SER A 156 10.26 -21.89 18.62
N GLU A 157 9.56 -21.26 19.57
CA GLU A 157 9.89 -19.91 20.05
C GLU A 157 11.27 -19.86 20.71
N HIS A 158 11.74 -21.00 21.22
CA HIS A 158 13.04 -21.17 21.84
C HIS A 158 14.12 -21.60 20.84
N PHE A 159 13.88 -21.49 19.52
CA PHE A 159 14.92 -21.81 18.55
C PHE A 159 16.07 -20.78 18.62
N PRO A 160 17.32 -21.24 18.80
CA PRO A 160 18.46 -20.33 18.95
C PRO A 160 18.77 -19.61 17.64
N LYS A 161 19.08 -18.32 17.72
CA LYS A 161 19.45 -17.51 16.55
C LYS A 161 20.86 -17.84 16.06
N THR A 162 21.78 -18.11 16.98
CA THR A 162 23.17 -18.47 16.67
C THR A 162 23.61 -19.70 17.45
N LEU A 163 24.70 -20.33 17.01
CA LEU A 163 25.29 -21.47 17.69
C LEU A 163 25.84 -21.10 19.09
N LYS A 164 26.28 -19.86 19.26
CA LYS A 164 26.67 -19.29 20.56
C LYS A 164 25.50 -19.25 21.54
N ASP A 165 24.31 -18.85 21.07
CA ASP A 165 23.10 -18.79 21.90
C ASP A 165 22.67 -20.20 22.34
N LEU A 166 22.77 -21.18 21.43
CA LEU A 166 22.47 -22.57 21.72
C LEU A 166 23.38 -23.16 22.82
N VAL A 167 24.67 -22.81 22.84
CA VAL A 167 25.61 -23.25 23.90
C VAL A 167 25.32 -22.56 25.25
N ALA A 168 24.83 -21.31 25.19
CA ALA A 168 24.52 -20.50 26.36
C ALA A 168 23.21 -20.91 27.07
N TYR A 169 22.31 -21.66 26.41
CA TYR A 169 21.07 -22.14 27.02
C TYR A 169 21.29 -22.97 28.29
N ASP A 170 20.39 -22.80 29.25
CA ASP A 170 20.31 -23.61 30.46
C ASP A 170 19.82 -25.04 30.15
N ALA A 171 19.90 -25.92 31.14
CA ALA A 171 19.51 -27.32 30.96
C ALA A 171 18.00 -27.47 30.71
N ASP A 172 17.19 -26.60 31.33
CA ASP A 172 15.73 -26.69 31.30
C ASP A 172 15.17 -26.21 29.96
N THR A 173 15.66 -25.08 29.43
CA THR A 173 15.28 -24.60 28.09
C THR A 173 15.68 -25.57 26.99
N LEU A 174 16.84 -26.22 27.11
CA LEU A 174 17.31 -27.21 26.14
C LEU A 174 16.49 -28.50 26.20
N GLN A 175 16.03 -28.91 27.40
CA GLN A 175 15.12 -30.04 27.56
C GLN A 175 13.74 -29.75 26.98
N ALA A 176 13.23 -28.53 27.18
CA ALA A 176 11.98 -28.07 26.55
C ALA A 176 12.10 -28.12 25.01
N LEU A 177 13.20 -27.61 24.46
CA LEU A 177 13.48 -27.64 23.02
C LEU A 177 13.50 -29.08 22.47
N ILE A 178 14.23 -29.99 23.11
CA ILE A 178 14.29 -31.40 22.69
C ILE A 178 12.90 -32.06 22.69
N LYS A 179 12.10 -31.77 23.71
CA LYS A 179 10.74 -32.30 23.84
C LYS A 179 9.82 -31.74 22.74
N GLU A 180 9.93 -30.46 22.42
CA GLU A 180 9.15 -29.82 21.35
C GLU A 180 9.50 -30.36 19.96
N TYR A 181 10.77 -30.68 19.72
CA TYR A 181 11.23 -31.29 18.47
C TYR A 181 11.05 -32.82 18.44
N GLY A 182 10.53 -33.43 19.51
CA GLY A 182 10.28 -34.88 19.58
C GLY A 182 11.57 -35.71 19.49
N ILE A 183 12.70 -35.17 19.92
CA ILE A 183 13.98 -35.87 19.89
C ILE A 183 14.03 -36.78 21.12
N ASP A 184 14.21 -38.08 20.91
CA ASP A 184 14.34 -39.04 22.01
C ASP A 184 15.49 -38.60 22.93
N SER A 185 15.19 -38.34 24.20
CA SER A 185 16.20 -38.10 25.25
C SER A 185 15.77 -38.77 26.54
N PRO A 186 16.59 -39.65 27.14
CA PRO A 186 16.28 -40.21 28.44
C PRO A 186 16.33 -39.11 29.50
N ASP A 187 15.44 -39.18 30.50
CA ASP A 187 15.16 -38.14 31.51
C ASP A 187 16.40 -37.70 32.33
N ASN A 188 17.48 -38.49 32.32
CA ASN A 188 18.74 -38.23 33.03
C ASN A 188 19.89 -37.73 32.13
N THR A 189 19.59 -37.21 30.94
CA THR A 189 20.63 -36.74 30.01
C THR A 189 21.22 -35.41 30.47
N THR A 190 22.54 -35.38 30.67
CA THR A 190 23.27 -34.13 30.96
C THR A 190 23.01 -33.06 29.90
N LYS A 191 23.08 -31.76 30.29
CA LYS A 191 22.97 -30.61 29.36
C LYS A 191 23.77 -30.84 28.07
N ARG A 192 25.01 -31.34 28.17
CA ARG A 192 25.88 -31.62 27.02
C ARG A 192 25.34 -32.73 26.11
N GLY A 193 24.75 -33.79 26.68
CA GLY A 193 24.12 -34.85 25.89
C GLY A 193 22.90 -34.34 25.11
N ASN A 194 22.07 -33.53 25.76
CA ASN A 194 20.93 -32.86 25.14
C ASN A 194 21.38 -31.93 24.01
N LEU A 195 22.42 -31.14 24.26
CA LEU A 195 23.00 -30.22 23.28
C LEU A 195 23.48 -30.96 22.03
N ASN A 196 24.23 -32.05 22.23
CA ASN A 196 24.77 -32.85 21.13
C ASN A 196 23.66 -33.47 20.28
N ARG A 197 22.58 -33.95 20.90
CA ARG A 197 21.43 -34.51 20.18
C ARG A 197 20.73 -33.45 19.35
N PHE A 198 20.50 -32.26 19.91
CA PHE A 198 19.90 -31.16 19.18
C PHE A 198 20.79 -30.67 18.04
N MET A 199 22.11 -30.57 18.26
CA MET A 199 23.07 -30.21 17.22
C MET A 199 23.09 -31.24 16.07
N VAL A 200 23.07 -32.53 16.37
CA VAL A 200 22.97 -33.60 15.36
C VAL A 200 21.64 -33.52 14.61
N PHE A 201 20.54 -33.25 15.31
CA PHE A 201 19.24 -33.03 14.67
C PHE A 201 19.28 -31.85 13.68
N CYS A 202 19.97 -30.77 14.04
CA CYS A 202 20.19 -29.60 13.19
C CYS A 202 21.18 -29.83 12.03
N GLY A 203 21.85 -30.98 11.95
CA GLY A 203 22.83 -31.30 10.92
C GLY A 203 24.25 -30.80 11.20
N LEU A 204 24.53 -30.33 12.42
CA LEU A 204 25.85 -29.86 12.83
C LEU A 204 26.80 -31.03 13.09
N GLN A 205 28.08 -30.87 12.75
CA GLN A 205 29.10 -31.91 12.97
C GLN A 205 29.49 -32.01 14.45
N LEU A 206 29.52 -33.23 15.00
CA LEU A 206 29.88 -33.53 16.39
C LEU A 206 31.30 -33.09 16.82
N SER A 207 32.19 -32.81 15.85
CA SER A 207 33.56 -32.33 16.08
C SER A 207 33.61 -31.02 16.85
N LEU A 208 32.55 -30.19 16.75
CA LEU A 208 32.43 -28.92 17.45
C LEU A 208 32.39 -29.04 18.99
N ILE A 209 32.11 -30.24 19.52
CA ILE A 209 31.93 -30.48 20.98
C ILE A 209 33.13 -31.20 21.62
N ALA A 210 34.01 -31.83 20.84
CA ALA A 210 35.18 -32.52 21.40
C ALA A 210 36.17 -31.53 22.06
N ASN A 211 36.23 -30.31 21.55
CA ASN A 211 37.17 -29.28 22.00
C ASN A 211 36.47 -28.25 22.88
N GLY A 212 36.17 -28.60 24.14
CA GLY A 212 35.78 -27.66 25.19
C GLY A 212 36.88 -26.64 25.58
N LYS A 213 37.77 -26.28 24.66
CA LYS A 213 38.75 -25.20 24.80
C LYS A 213 38.67 -24.33 23.56
N ILE A 214 37.88 -23.25 23.66
CA ILE A 214 38.09 -22.06 22.83
C ILE A 214 39.56 -21.69 23.06
N THR A 215 40.40 -21.92 22.05
CA THR A 215 41.83 -21.67 22.13
C THR A 215 42.04 -20.17 22.14
N GLN A 216 42.08 -19.60 23.35
CA GLN A 216 42.76 -18.32 23.55
C GLN A 216 44.25 -18.56 23.30
N ASP A 217 44.74 -17.83 22.30
CA ASP A 217 46.09 -17.31 22.17
C ASP A 217 47.26 -18.31 22.17
N ARG A 218 47.76 -18.64 20.97
CA ARG A 218 49.07 -19.26 20.80
C ARG A 218 50.14 -18.17 20.87
N THR A 219 50.60 -17.83 22.07
CA THR A 219 51.92 -17.19 22.21
C THR A 219 53.02 -18.22 21.90
N PRO A 220 54.00 -17.90 21.02
CA PRO A 220 55.08 -18.80 20.67
C PRO A 220 56.12 -18.87 21.81
N GLN A 221 56.27 -20.04 22.43
CA GLN A 221 57.40 -20.32 23.33
C GLN A 221 58.69 -20.47 22.50
N LYS A 222 59.69 -19.68 22.91
CA LYS A 222 61.07 -19.71 22.40
C LYS A 222 61.72 -21.10 22.56
N PRO A 223 62.62 -21.49 21.65
CA PRO A 223 63.44 -22.68 21.81
C PRO A 223 64.60 -22.41 22.77
N THR A 224 64.71 -23.22 23.82
CA THR A 224 65.90 -23.27 24.67
C THR A 224 66.88 -24.29 24.10
N LYS A 225 68.16 -23.89 24.09
CA LYS A 225 69.34 -24.58 23.57
C LYS A 225 69.59 -25.94 24.20
#